data_AF-A0A4Q3I554-F1
#
_entry.id   AF-A0A4Q3I554-F1
#
_cell.length_a   1.000
_cell.length_b   1.000
_cell.length_c   1.000
_cell.angle_alpha   90.00
_cell.angle_beta   90.00
_cell.angle_gamma   90.00
#
_symmetry.space_group_name_H-M   'P 1'
#
loop_
_entity.id
_entity.type
_entity.pdbx_description
1 polymer ?
#
loop_
_entity_poly.entity_id
_entity_poly.type
_entity_poly.pdbx_seq_one_letter_code
_entity_poly.pdbx_strand_id
1 'polypeptide(L)'
;MTASPVQADLPLVRRLEAVGFRAWPAASVVYDGSWQVRLTGSHPSKRLNCIVPLDPSDYRDMDLRLSKTRKRFADYGRSLVVRETPLAPPHLIRHLEDDGWQQIRVKGSHHHFKHPEKPGLVTVPHPKKDLPIGTWNSILKDAGLK
;
A
#
# COMPACT_ATOMS: atom_id res chain seq x y z
N MET A 1 12.81 17.83 -24.23
CA MET A 1 13.45 16.61 -23.70
C MET A 1 12.71 16.22 -22.44
N THR A 2 11.74 15.32 -22.55
CA THR A 2 10.97 14.79 -21.40
C THR A 2 11.87 13.84 -20.63
N ALA A 3 12.20 14.16 -19.38
CA ALA A 3 12.93 13.25 -18.51
C ALA A 3 12.18 11.92 -18.45
N SER A 4 12.83 10.83 -18.88
CA SER A 4 12.27 9.49 -18.74
C SER A 4 12.05 9.21 -17.24
N PRO A 5 10.90 8.66 -16.84
CA PRO A 5 10.67 8.35 -15.44
C PRO A 5 11.74 7.35 -14.99
N VAL A 6 12.45 7.67 -13.91
CA VAL A 6 13.45 6.77 -13.31
C VAL A 6 12.73 5.47 -12.95
N GLN A 7 13.11 4.37 -13.60
CA GLN A 7 12.60 3.04 -13.25
C GLN A 7 12.98 2.75 -11.80
N ALA A 8 12.00 2.48 -10.94
CA ALA A 8 12.26 2.21 -9.53
C ALA A 8 13.08 0.92 -9.35
N ASP A 9 14.16 0.97 -8.54
CA ASP A 9 14.89 -0.21 -8.08
C ASP A 9 14.01 -1.02 -7.11
N LEU A 10 13.25 -1.98 -7.66
CA LEU A 10 12.27 -2.77 -6.91
C LEU A 10 12.89 -3.56 -5.74
N PRO A 11 14.06 -4.23 -5.88
CA PRO A 11 14.76 -4.82 -4.75
C PRO A 11 15.08 -3.83 -3.62
N LEU A 12 15.51 -2.61 -3.95
CA LEU A 12 15.76 -1.58 -2.95
C LEU A 12 14.47 -1.12 -2.27
N VAL A 13 13.40 -0.87 -3.03
CA VAL A 13 12.07 -0.51 -2.48
C VAL A 13 11.59 -1.59 -1.50
N ARG A 14 11.75 -2.87 -1.85
CA ARG A 14 11.35 -4.00 -0.99
C ARG A 14 12.16 -4.05 0.30
N ARG A 15 13.46 -3.77 0.24
CA ARG A 15 14.32 -3.67 1.43
C ARG A 15 13.89 -2.51 2.34
N LEU A 16 13.57 -1.35 1.78
CA LEU A 16 13.14 -0.18 2.53
C LEU A 16 11.77 -0.38 3.19
N GLU A 17 10.80 -0.96 2.48
CA GLU A 17 9.51 -1.35 3.07
C GLU A 17 9.73 -2.33 4.23
N ALA A 18 10.59 -3.34 4.07
CA ALA A 18 10.92 -4.29 5.13
C ALA A 18 11.53 -3.62 6.37
N VAL A 19 12.41 -2.64 6.20
CA VAL A 19 12.97 -1.84 7.31
C VAL A 19 11.86 -1.05 8.01
N GLY A 20 11.02 -0.36 7.25
CA GLY A 20 9.86 0.35 7.79
C GLY A 20 8.92 -0.56 8.58
N PHE A 21 8.69 -1.79 8.11
CA PHE A 21 7.82 -2.73 8.84
C PHE A 21 8.40 -3.21 10.16
N ARG A 22 9.74 -3.31 10.27
CA ARG A 22 10.43 -3.65 11.52
C ARG A 22 10.38 -2.51 12.53
N ALA A 23 10.52 -1.27 12.07
CA ALA A 23 10.47 -0.09 12.93
C ALA A 23 9.04 0.22 13.44
N TRP A 24 8.00 -0.16 12.67
CA TRP A 24 6.59 0.00 13.08
C TRP A 24 5.82 -1.32 12.94
N PRO A 25 6.05 -2.32 13.81
CA PRO A 25 5.43 -3.64 13.70
C PRO A 25 3.92 -3.56 13.95
N ALA A 26 3.15 -4.28 13.13
CA ALA A 26 1.73 -4.49 13.37
C ALA A 26 1.52 -5.66 14.34
N ALA A 27 0.40 -5.67 15.07
CA ALA A 27 0.09 -6.73 16.02
C ALA A 27 -0.17 -8.07 15.31
N SER A 28 -0.72 -8.03 14.11
CA SER A 28 -0.88 -9.19 13.23
C SER A 28 -0.42 -8.86 11.81
N VAL A 29 0.29 -9.81 11.20
CA VAL A 29 0.70 -9.78 9.80
C VAL A 29 0.35 -11.12 9.17
N VAL A 30 -0.46 -11.11 8.11
CA VAL A 30 -0.80 -12.30 7.31
C VAL A 30 -0.47 -12.03 5.86
N TYR A 31 0.02 -13.05 5.16
CA TYR A 31 0.30 -12.96 3.72
C TYR A 31 -0.80 -13.65 2.91
N ASP A 32 -1.26 -12.97 1.87
CA ASP A 32 -2.13 -13.53 0.82
C ASP A 32 -1.38 -13.41 -0.52
N GLY A 33 -0.63 -14.45 -0.87
CA GLY A 33 0.44 -14.34 -1.86
C GLY A 33 1.55 -13.40 -1.37
N SER A 34 1.95 -12.45 -2.21
CA SER A 34 2.92 -11.40 -1.86
C SER A 34 2.29 -10.21 -1.10
N TRP A 35 0.97 -10.23 -0.89
CA TRP A 35 0.26 -9.13 -0.24
C TRP A 35 0.34 -9.28 1.27
N GLN A 36 1.03 -8.34 1.92
CA GLN A 36 1.13 -8.29 3.37
C GLN A 36 -0.09 -7.57 3.95
N VAL A 37 -0.93 -8.28 4.69
CA VAL A 37 -2.09 -7.75 5.43
C VAL A 37 -1.68 -7.47 6.87
N ARG A 38 -1.56 -6.19 7.22
CA ARG A 38 -1.18 -5.69 8.55
C ARG A 38 -2.41 -5.24 9.32
N LEU A 39 -2.52 -5.63 10.60
CA LEU A 39 -3.63 -5.23 11.46
C LEU A 39 -3.20 -5.06 12.92
N THR A 40 -3.57 -3.92 13.49
CA THR A 40 -3.50 -3.60 14.93
C THR A 40 -4.84 -2.97 15.32
N GLY A 41 -5.86 -3.80 15.54
CA GLY A 41 -7.25 -3.34 15.71
C GLY A 41 -7.44 -2.30 16.83
N SER A 42 -6.68 -2.46 17.92
CA SER A 42 -6.69 -1.55 19.08
C SER A 42 -6.12 -0.15 18.80
N HIS A 43 -5.48 0.07 17.64
CA HIS A 43 -4.82 1.34 17.32
C HIS A 43 -5.28 1.89 15.95
N PRO A 44 -5.63 3.18 15.82
CA PRO A 44 -6.27 3.72 14.60
C PRO A 44 -5.32 3.99 13.43
N SER A 45 -4.00 3.78 13.59
CA SER A 45 -3.01 4.12 12.55
C SER A 45 -3.20 3.32 11.26
N LYS A 46 -3.30 4.02 10.13
CA LYS A 46 -3.33 3.43 8.78
C LYS A 46 -2.04 2.68 8.43
N ARG A 47 -0.90 3.05 9.03
CA ARG A 47 0.38 2.35 8.79
C ARG A 47 0.40 0.95 9.42
N LEU A 48 -0.29 0.79 10.55
CA LEU A 48 -0.41 -0.49 11.25
C LEU A 48 -1.60 -1.31 10.73
N ASN A 49 -2.56 -0.67 10.08
CA ASN A 49 -3.77 -1.27 9.52
C ASN A 49 -3.85 -1.00 8.02
N CYS A 50 -3.13 -1.79 7.22
CA CYS A 50 -3.13 -1.69 5.76
C CYS A 50 -2.72 -3.00 5.09
N ILE A 51 -3.05 -3.13 3.81
CA ILE A 51 -2.46 -4.11 2.91
C ILE A 51 -1.26 -3.47 2.21
N VAL A 52 -0.19 -4.22 2.02
CA VAL A 52 0.98 -3.81 1.25
C VAL A 52 1.31 -4.89 0.22
N PRO A 53 1.02 -4.70 -1.07
CA PRO A 53 1.54 -5.57 -2.11
C PRO A 53 3.05 -5.40 -2.22
N LEU A 54 3.79 -6.52 -2.32
CA LEU A 54 5.26 -6.53 -2.33
C LEU A 54 5.86 -7.05 -3.63
N ASP A 55 5.03 -7.36 -4.62
CA ASP A 55 5.41 -7.81 -5.95
C ASP A 55 4.42 -7.25 -7.00
N PRO A 56 4.89 -6.44 -7.97
CA PRO A 56 4.05 -5.91 -9.05
C PRO A 56 3.37 -7.00 -9.90
N SER A 57 3.94 -8.20 -9.94
CA SER A 57 3.45 -9.32 -10.76
C SER A 57 2.33 -10.11 -10.10
N ASP A 58 2.06 -9.88 -8.81
CA ASP A 58 1.05 -10.61 -8.05
C ASP A 58 -0.30 -9.89 -8.04
N TYR A 59 -0.98 -9.93 -9.19
CA TYR A 59 -2.26 -9.27 -9.43
C TYR A 59 -3.43 -10.24 -9.69
N ARG A 60 -3.21 -11.53 -9.49
CA ARG A 60 -4.29 -12.52 -9.68
C ARG A 60 -5.28 -12.48 -8.52
N ASP A 61 -6.56 -12.68 -8.83
CA ASP A 61 -7.65 -12.78 -7.85
C ASP A 61 -7.80 -11.54 -6.95
N MET A 62 -7.44 -10.34 -7.44
CA MET A 62 -7.45 -9.10 -6.65
C MET A 62 -8.80 -8.85 -5.99
N ASP A 63 -9.92 -9.08 -6.67
CA ASP A 63 -11.26 -8.89 -6.11
C ASP A 63 -11.52 -9.76 -4.89
N LEU A 64 -11.16 -11.04 -4.98
CA LEU A 64 -11.32 -12.00 -3.90
C LEU A 64 -10.44 -11.60 -2.71
N ARG A 65 -9.17 -11.24 -2.95
CA ARG A 65 -8.23 -10.81 -1.91
C ARG A 65 -8.69 -9.53 -1.22
N LEU A 66 -9.12 -8.54 -2.00
CA LEU A 66 -9.67 -7.28 -1.49
C LEU A 66 -10.96 -7.51 -0.70
N SER A 67 -11.85 -8.38 -1.16
CA SER A 67 -13.09 -8.74 -0.47
C SER A 67 -12.84 -9.42 0.88
N LYS A 68 -11.99 -10.46 0.88
CA LYS A 68 -11.58 -11.18 2.10
C LYS A 68 -10.93 -10.25 3.12
N THR A 69 -10.04 -9.37 2.65
CA THR A 69 -9.34 -8.45 3.55
C THR A 69 -10.23 -7.31 4.04
N ARG A 70 -11.16 -6.83 3.22
CA ARG A 70 -12.18 -5.86 3.63
C ARG A 70 -13.04 -6.41 4.75
N LYS A 71 -13.54 -7.65 4.62
CA LYS A 71 -14.29 -8.32 5.68
C LYS A 71 -13.46 -8.35 6.97
N ARG A 72 -12.21 -8.79 6.86
CA ARG A 72 -11.28 -8.80 8.00
C ARG A 72 -11.08 -7.43 8.66
N PHE A 73 -11.00 -6.35 7.89
CA PHE A 73 -10.85 -5.00 8.46
C PHE A 73 -12.16 -4.51 9.09
N ALA A 74 -13.30 -4.83 8.47
CA ALA A 74 -14.62 -4.48 8.96
C ALA A 74 -14.93 -5.14 10.31
N ASP A 75 -14.46 -6.37 10.54
CA ASP A 75 -14.57 -7.07 11.84
C ASP A 75 -13.91 -6.29 12.99
N TYR A 76 -12.99 -5.37 12.68
CA TYR A 76 -12.34 -4.47 13.64
C TYR A 76 -12.81 -3.01 13.51
N GLY A 77 -13.93 -2.76 12.82
CA GLY A 77 -14.48 -1.41 12.60
C GLY A 77 -13.57 -0.52 11.75
N ARG A 78 -12.77 -1.11 10.84
CA ARG A 78 -11.81 -0.37 9.99
C ARG A 78 -12.20 -0.42 8.53
N SER A 79 -11.90 0.68 7.83
CA SER A 79 -11.91 0.72 6.36
C SER A 79 -10.63 0.14 5.80
N LEU A 80 -10.70 -0.46 4.61
CA LEU A 80 -9.56 -1.04 3.93
C LEU A 80 -8.57 0.05 3.47
N VAL A 81 -7.29 -0.15 3.76
CA VAL A 81 -6.21 0.71 3.26
C VAL A 81 -5.27 -0.17 2.47
N VAL A 82 -4.98 0.17 1.22
CA VAL A 82 -4.00 -0.54 0.38
C VAL A 82 -2.86 0.43 0.12
N ARG A 83 -1.62 0.06 0.42
CA ARG A 83 -0.47 0.93 0.16
C ARG A 83 -0.04 0.83 -1.30
N GLU A 84 -0.01 1.96 -1.97
CA GLU A 84 0.65 2.09 -3.25
C GLU A 84 2.13 2.33 -3.01
N THR A 85 2.94 1.48 -3.60
CA THR A 85 4.39 1.61 -3.67
C THR A 85 4.77 1.18 -5.09
N PRO A 86 6.02 1.37 -5.53
CA PRO A 86 6.48 0.77 -6.78
C PRO A 86 6.32 -0.77 -6.84
N LEU A 87 6.06 -1.44 -5.70
CA LEU A 87 5.77 -2.87 -5.62
C LEU A 87 4.27 -3.20 -5.73
N ALA A 88 3.39 -2.20 -5.76
CA ALA A 88 1.98 -2.41 -6.04
C ALA A 88 1.77 -2.80 -7.50
N PRO A 89 0.84 -3.71 -7.81
CA PRO A 89 0.51 -4.01 -9.19
C PRO A 89 0.13 -2.74 -9.96
N PRO A 90 0.74 -2.46 -11.13
CA PRO A 90 0.46 -1.25 -11.91
C PRO A 90 -1.01 -1.11 -12.29
N HIS A 91 -1.70 -2.24 -12.41
CA HIS A 91 -3.12 -2.31 -12.77
C HIS A 91 -4.06 -2.16 -11.58
N LEU A 92 -3.58 -2.01 -10.34
CA LEU A 92 -4.43 -2.00 -9.15
C LEU A 92 -5.46 -0.87 -9.16
N ILE A 93 -5.05 0.36 -9.47
CA ILE A 93 -5.98 1.50 -9.53
C ILE A 93 -7.00 1.30 -10.65
N ARG A 94 -6.52 0.95 -11.84
CA ARG A 94 -7.38 0.70 -12.99
C ARG A 94 -8.38 -0.43 -12.72
N HIS A 95 -7.93 -1.50 -12.05
CA HIS A 95 -8.79 -2.60 -11.62
C HIS A 95 -9.87 -2.13 -10.65
N LEU A 96 -9.53 -1.28 -9.67
CA LEU A 96 -10.54 -0.68 -8.78
C LEU A 96 -11.55 0.15 -9.57
N GLU A 97 -11.09 0.98 -10.50
CA GLU A 97 -11.96 1.82 -11.34
C GLU A 97 -12.88 0.98 -12.24
N ASP A 98 -12.35 -0.04 -12.92
CA ASP A 98 -13.08 -0.98 -13.78
C ASP A 98 -14.09 -1.81 -12.97
N ASP A 99 -13.76 -2.15 -11.72
CA ASP A 99 -14.66 -2.79 -10.75
C ASP A 99 -15.70 -1.83 -10.16
N GLY A 100 -15.80 -0.58 -10.65
CA GLY A 100 -16.81 0.39 -10.25
C GLY A 100 -16.49 1.18 -8.97
N TRP A 101 -15.25 1.11 -8.47
CA TRP A 101 -14.81 1.98 -7.39
C TRP A 101 -14.57 3.40 -7.90
N GLN A 102 -15.22 4.37 -7.28
CA GLN A 102 -15.13 5.77 -7.63
C GLN A 102 -14.19 6.50 -6.66
N GLN A 103 -13.23 7.25 -7.20
CA GLN A 103 -12.39 8.12 -6.38
C GLN A 103 -13.22 9.29 -5.84
N ILE A 104 -13.55 9.26 -4.55
CA ILE A 104 -14.43 10.25 -3.92
C ILE A 104 -13.68 11.48 -3.38
N ARG A 105 -12.39 11.35 -3.05
CA ARG A 105 -11.55 12.47 -2.58
C ARG A 105 -10.07 12.13 -2.61
N VAL A 106 -9.24 13.17 -2.68
CA VAL A 106 -7.78 13.07 -2.49
C VAL A 106 -7.39 13.95 -1.30
N LYS A 107 -6.60 13.42 -0.35
CA LYS A 107 -6.03 14.18 0.77
C LYS A 107 -4.51 14.01 0.79
N GLY A 108 -3.80 15.05 0.34
CA GLY A 108 -2.36 14.97 0.16
C GLY A 108 -2.03 13.90 -0.87
N SER A 109 -1.27 12.87 -0.47
CA SER A 109 -0.96 11.74 -1.33
C SER A 109 -1.94 10.57 -1.18
N HIS A 110 -3.05 10.71 -0.45
CA HIS A 110 -4.01 9.60 -0.25
C HIS A 110 -5.21 9.77 -1.17
N HIS A 111 -5.40 8.82 -2.07
CA HIS A 111 -6.54 8.69 -2.96
C HIS A 111 -7.57 7.79 -2.28
N HIS A 112 -8.81 8.26 -2.17
CA HIS A 112 -9.87 7.55 -1.48
C HIS A 112 -10.93 7.10 -2.48
N PHE A 113 -11.18 5.80 -2.52
CA PHE A 113 -12.11 5.14 -3.42
C PHE A 113 -13.28 4.55 -2.63
N LYS A 114 -14.49 4.70 -3.15
CA LYS A 114 -15.72 4.11 -2.61
C LYS A 114 -16.49 3.45 -3.75
N HIS A 115 -17.05 2.28 -3.48
CA HIS A 115 -17.94 1.60 -4.42
C HIS A 115 -19.41 1.89 -4.01
N PRO A 116 -20.34 2.06 -4.97
CA PRO A 116 -21.75 2.30 -4.67
C PRO A 116 -22.41 1.11 -3.94
N GLU A 117 -22.13 -0.12 -4.40
CA GLU A 117 -22.72 -1.35 -3.85
C GLU A 117 -21.85 -2.09 -2.81
N LYS A 118 -20.51 -2.04 -2.92
CA LYS A 118 -19.60 -2.75 -2.01
C LYS A 118 -19.27 -1.84 -0.81
N PRO A 119 -19.42 -2.33 0.44
CA PRO A 119 -19.21 -1.51 1.62
C PRO A 119 -17.73 -1.15 1.81
N GLY A 120 -17.49 -0.13 2.62
CA GLY A 120 -16.14 0.30 3.02
C GLY A 120 -15.51 1.35 2.10
N LEU A 121 -14.32 1.78 2.51
CA LEU A 121 -13.50 2.74 1.80
C LEU A 121 -12.17 2.07 1.48
N VAL A 122 -11.70 2.17 0.24
CA VAL A 122 -10.34 1.79 -0.15
C VAL A 122 -9.51 3.07 -0.18
N THR A 123 -8.44 3.14 0.61
CA THR A 123 -7.51 4.26 0.56
C THR A 123 -6.19 3.81 -0.02
N VAL A 124 -5.77 4.46 -1.10
CA VAL A 124 -4.52 4.20 -1.83
C VAL A 124 -3.58 5.41 -1.65
N PRO A 125 -2.46 5.32 -0.91
CA PRO A 125 -1.48 6.38 -0.81
C PRO A 125 -0.57 6.37 -2.05
N HIS A 126 -0.71 7.36 -2.92
CA HIS A 126 0.22 7.66 -4.00
C HIS A 126 1.61 8.05 -3.45
N PRO A 127 2.71 7.68 -4.12
CA PRO A 127 4.04 8.17 -3.80
C PRO A 127 4.12 9.71 -3.99
N LYS A 128 4.77 10.40 -3.04
CA LYS A 128 5.14 11.83 -3.20
C LYS A 128 6.45 11.92 -4.00
N LYS A 129 6.72 13.11 -4.59
CA LYS A 129 8.00 13.44 -5.24
C LYS A 129 9.21 12.95 -4.43
N ASP A 130 10.25 12.54 -5.14
CA ASP A 130 11.46 11.94 -4.58
C ASP A 130 12.06 12.73 -3.41
N LEU A 131 12.58 12.00 -2.43
CA LEU A 131 13.28 12.57 -1.29
C LEU A 131 14.60 13.22 -1.73
N PRO A 132 15.02 14.34 -1.12
CA PRO A 132 16.36 14.89 -1.33
C PRO A 132 17.43 13.82 -1.06
N ILE A 133 18.49 13.80 -1.89
CA ILE A 133 19.50 12.73 -1.89
C ILE A 133 20.22 12.56 -0.53
N GLY A 134 20.35 13.64 0.25
CA GLY A 134 20.92 13.61 1.60
C GLY A 134 20.03 12.85 2.59
N THR A 135 18.72 13.12 2.55
CA THR A 135 17.72 12.39 3.35
C THR A 135 17.69 10.91 2.96
N TRP A 136 17.80 10.63 1.66
CA TRP A 136 17.87 9.26 1.16
C TRP A 136 19.09 8.50 1.69
N ASN A 137 20.29 9.10 1.60
CA ASN A 137 21.52 8.48 2.09
C ASN A 137 21.49 8.22 3.61
N SER A 138 20.89 9.13 4.39
CA SER A 138 20.71 8.92 5.84
C SER A 138 19.82 7.71 6.11
N ILE A 139 18.68 7.62 5.42
CA ILE A 139 17.75 6.48 5.56
C ILE A 139 18.43 5.17 5.17
N LEU A 140 19.22 5.14 4.08
CA LEU A 140 19.94 3.94 3.68
C LEU A 140 20.97 3.51 4.72
N LYS A 141 21.70 4.45 5.32
CA LYS A 141 22.65 4.19 6.41
C LYS A 141 21.93 3.66 7.66
N ASP A 142 20.86 4.33 8.08
CA ASP A 142 20.04 3.92 9.24
C ASP A 142 19.37 2.55 9.02
N ALA A 143 19.08 2.21 7.77
CA ALA A 143 18.54 0.92 7.35
C ALA A 143 19.60 -0.20 7.19
N GLY A 144 20.90 0.11 7.33
CA GLY A 144 21.99 -0.84 7.10
C GLY A 144 22.14 -1.28 5.63
N LEU A 145 21.69 -0.44 4.69
CA LEU A 145 21.69 -0.72 3.24
C LEU A 145 22.82 0.00 2.49
N LYS A 146 23.59 0.84 3.19
CA LYS A 146 24.74 1.60 2.70
C LYS A 146 25.72 1.86 3.85
#